data_AF-A0A1I7YDG7-F1
#
_entry.id   AF-A0A1I7YDG7-F1
#
_cell.length_a   1.000
_cell.length_b   1.000
_cell.length_c   1.000
_cell.angle_alpha   90.00
_cell.angle_beta   90.00
_cell.angle_gamma   90.00
#
_symmetry.space_group_name_H-M   'P 1'
#
loop_
_entity.id
_entity.type
_entity.pdbx_description
1 polymer ?
#
loop_
_entity_poly.entity_id
_entity_poly.type
_entity_poly.pdbx_seq_one_letter_code
_entity_poly.pdbx_strand_id
1 'polypeptide(L)'
;MNSIPLVFCNHVMANLNAGDSKYGIMSVFLTGTWKIAAQSYWRQIQEIHVRVFHVDGAWGYCIITDYIEKPFYARVLDDLLRMDRRFLRCTSISVGLVRSPRYKSIQCSKEELFGRVIPFFIQQSTPNTYLDITYIEYHPLGDVQEFLDYFQSYNGFRLRRLELSYFGQESDDFLAAWLKRDCSLLKLKLDESWPESKRVEL
;
A
#
# COMPACT_ATOMS: atom_id res chain seq x y z
N MET A 1 -1.08 -34.90 10.62
CA MET A 1 -1.32 -33.44 10.56
C MET A 1 -2.71 -33.03 10.05
N ASN A 2 -3.64 -33.96 9.73
CA ASN A 2 -4.97 -33.61 9.18
C ASN A 2 -6.01 -33.18 10.23
N SER A 3 -5.65 -33.11 11.50
CA SER A 3 -6.54 -32.77 12.62
C SER A 3 -6.50 -31.30 13.04
N ILE A 4 -5.75 -30.45 12.31
CA ILE A 4 -5.68 -29.02 12.61
C ILE A 4 -6.97 -28.34 12.12
N PRO A 5 -7.67 -27.56 12.96
CA PRO A 5 -8.87 -26.84 12.54
C PRO A 5 -8.59 -25.85 11.41
N LEU A 6 -9.49 -25.77 10.43
CA LEU A 6 -9.35 -24.88 9.28
C LEU A 6 -9.19 -23.41 9.68
N VAL A 7 -9.84 -23.00 10.77
CA VAL A 7 -9.72 -21.64 11.32
C VAL A 7 -8.27 -21.31 11.68
N PHE A 8 -7.55 -22.25 12.30
CA PHE A 8 -6.14 -22.07 12.63
C PHE A 8 -5.29 -21.95 11.36
N CYS A 9 -5.50 -22.85 10.39
CA CYS A 9 -4.80 -22.79 9.11
C CYS A 9 -5.04 -21.45 8.39
N ASN A 10 -6.27 -20.94 8.40
CA ASN A 10 -6.61 -19.63 7.82
C ASN A 10 -5.94 -18.47 8.55
N HIS A 11 -5.81 -18.52 9.87
CA HIS A 11 -5.04 -17.51 10.62
C HIS A 11 -3.56 -17.55 10.26
N VAL A 12 -2.98 -18.74 10.10
CA VAL A 12 -1.58 -18.86 9.66
C VAL A 12 -1.42 -18.30 8.25
N MET A 13 -2.30 -18.67 7.31
CA MET A 13 -2.28 -18.12 5.95
C MET A 13 -2.37 -16.59 5.94
N ALA A 14 -3.26 -15.99 6.74
CA ALA A 14 -3.37 -14.53 6.86
C ALA A 14 -2.03 -13.86 7.21
N ASN A 15 -1.26 -14.49 8.10
CA ASN A 15 -0.03 -13.93 8.64
C ASN A 15 1.22 -14.20 7.78
N LEU A 16 1.17 -15.16 6.85
CA LEU A 16 2.32 -15.49 6.00
C LEU A 16 2.69 -14.35 5.04
N ASN A 17 1.71 -13.51 4.67
CA ASN A 17 1.90 -12.41 3.75
C ASN A 17 2.60 -12.84 2.44
N ALA A 18 2.29 -14.05 1.95
CA ALA A 18 3.04 -14.70 0.89
C ALA A 18 2.81 -14.03 -0.49
N GLY A 19 1.66 -13.38 -0.66
CA GLY A 19 1.18 -12.86 -1.95
C GLY A 19 0.44 -13.91 -2.75
N ASP A 20 -0.39 -13.44 -3.69
CA ASP A 20 -1.31 -14.29 -4.43
C ASP A 20 -0.59 -15.48 -5.07
N SER A 21 0.38 -15.23 -5.96
CA SER A 21 1.22 -16.25 -6.63
C SER A 21 1.70 -17.37 -5.71
N LYS A 22 2.09 -17.03 -4.47
CA LYS A 22 2.60 -18.02 -3.52
C LYS A 22 1.50 -18.87 -2.90
N TYR A 23 0.30 -18.34 -2.63
CA TYR A 23 -0.80 -19.18 -2.14
C TYR A 23 -1.23 -20.22 -3.16
N GLY A 24 -1.20 -19.87 -4.46
CA GLY A 24 -1.44 -20.80 -5.55
C GLY A 24 -0.43 -21.94 -5.56
N ILE A 25 0.87 -21.61 -5.48
CA ILE A 25 1.95 -22.59 -5.37
C ILE A 25 1.77 -23.46 -4.12
N MET A 26 1.55 -22.85 -2.96
CA MET A 26 1.32 -23.57 -1.70
C MET A 26 0.15 -24.55 -1.79
N SER A 27 -0.91 -24.19 -2.53
CA SER A 27 -2.08 -25.05 -2.71
C SER A 27 -1.80 -26.33 -3.51
N VAL A 28 -0.72 -26.34 -4.32
CA VAL A 28 -0.27 -27.52 -5.06
C VAL A 28 0.50 -28.46 -4.14
N PHE A 29 1.35 -27.93 -3.26
CA PHE A 29 2.26 -28.72 -2.42
C PHE A 29 1.69 -29.13 -1.05
N LEU A 30 0.77 -28.34 -0.49
CA LEU A 30 0.15 -28.65 0.79
C LEU A 30 -0.94 -29.72 0.65
N THR A 31 -1.25 -30.38 1.75
CA THR A 31 -2.28 -31.43 1.82
C THR A 31 -3.30 -31.16 2.93
N GLY A 32 -4.43 -31.87 2.90
CA GLY A 32 -5.48 -31.76 3.92
C GLY A 32 -6.00 -30.33 4.12
N THR A 33 -6.22 -29.95 5.37
CA THR A 33 -6.76 -28.63 5.75
C THR A 33 -5.88 -27.46 5.31
N TRP A 34 -4.56 -27.65 5.26
CA TRP A 34 -3.61 -26.63 4.80
C TRP A 34 -3.78 -26.29 3.32
N LYS A 35 -4.03 -27.31 2.49
CA LYS A 35 -4.37 -27.12 1.07
C LYS A 35 -5.64 -26.30 0.91
N ILE A 36 -6.69 -26.65 1.66
CA ILE A 36 -7.98 -25.94 1.62
C ILE A 36 -7.79 -24.47 1.99
N ALA A 37 -7.03 -24.18 3.07
CA ALA A 37 -6.73 -22.81 3.48
C ALA A 37 -5.94 -22.05 2.40
N ALA A 38 -4.88 -22.63 1.84
CA ALA A 38 -4.11 -22.00 0.76
C ALA A 38 -4.96 -21.72 -0.49
N GLN A 39 -5.79 -22.68 -0.91
CA GLN A 39 -6.73 -22.50 -2.03
C GLN A 39 -7.75 -21.40 -1.75
N SER A 40 -8.26 -21.32 -0.51
CA SER A 40 -9.20 -20.27 -0.11
C SER A 40 -8.56 -18.89 -0.25
N TYR A 41 -7.31 -18.72 0.19
CA TYR A 41 -6.59 -17.46 0.07
C TYR A 41 -6.27 -17.11 -1.38
N TRP A 42 -5.73 -18.05 -2.16
CA TRP A 42 -5.49 -17.89 -3.61
C TRP A 42 -6.73 -17.39 -4.35
N ARG A 43 -7.92 -17.89 -4.02
CA ARG A 43 -9.15 -17.52 -4.73
C ARG A 43 -9.78 -16.20 -4.30
N GLN A 44 -9.47 -15.73 -3.10
CA GLN A 44 -10.21 -14.62 -2.48
C GLN A 44 -9.35 -13.40 -2.17
N ILE A 45 -8.02 -13.57 -2.04
CA ILE A 45 -7.15 -12.46 -1.70
C ILE A 45 -7.26 -11.36 -2.75
N GLN A 46 -7.41 -10.13 -2.27
CA GLN A 46 -7.42 -8.92 -3.06
C GLN A 46 -6.22 -8.09 -2.66
N GLU A 47 -5.26 -8.01 -3.57
CA GLU A 47 -4.14 -7.09 -3.46
C GLU A 47 -4.59 -5.72 -3.97
N ILE A 48 -4.46 -4.73 -3.09
CA ILE A 48 -5.00 -3.39 -3.30
C ILE A 48 -3.88 -2.36 -3.26
N HIS A 49 -3.82 -1.56 -4.30
CA HIS A 49 -3.00 -0.36 -4.37
C HIS A 49 -3.92 0.85 -4.28
N VAL A 50 -3.65 1.76 -3.35
CA VAL A 50 -4.35 3.03 -3.27
C VAL A 50 -3.43 4.13 -3.76
N ARG A 51 -3.97 5.00 -4.61
CA ARG A 51 -3.31 6.27 -4.96
C ARG A 51 -4.11 7.39 -4.38
N VAL A 52 -3.45 8.33 -3.74
CA VAL A 52 -4.04 9.55 -3.19
C VAL A 52 -3.38 10.75 -3.85
N PHE A 53 -4.18 11.78 -4.12
CA PHE A 53 -3.70 12.94 -4.84
C PHE A 53 -4.46 14.19 -4.41
N HIS A 54 -3.80 15.33 -4.58
CA HIS A 54 -4.40 16.65 -4.51
C HIS A 54 -4.02 17.38 -5.80
N VAL A 55 -5.00 17.61 -6.67
CA VAL A 55 -4.80 18.19 -8.00
C VAL A 55 -5.87 19.25 -8.24
N ASP A 56 -5.44 20.43 -8.65
CA ASP A 56 -6.29 21.61 -8.90
C ASP A 56 -7.17 21.97 -7.70
N GLY A 57 -6.61 21.92 -6.49
CA GLY A 57 -7.32 22.22 -5.24
C GLY A 57 -8.34 21.15 -4.81
N ALA A 58 -8.35 19.99 -5.47
CA ALA A 58 -9.29 18.91 -5.19
C ALA A 58 -8.59 17.63 -4.76
N TRP A 59 -8.97 17.13 -3.58
CA TRP A 59 -8.51 15.87 -3.01
C TRP A 59 -9.23 14.69 -3.67
N GLY A 60 -8.52 13.57 -3.78
CA GLY A 60 -9.11 12.35 -4.24
C GLY A 60 -8.21 11.15 -4.10
N TYR A 61 -8.79 10.00 -4.45
CA TYR A 61 -8.08 8.73 -4.46
C TYR A 61 -8.55 7.83 -5.60
N CYS A 62 -7.76 6.81 -5.92
CA CYS A 62 -8.22 5.67 -6.69
C CYS A 62 -7.74 4.37 -6.07
N ILE A 63 -8.55 3.32 -6.22
CA ILE A 63 -8.30 1.98 -5.71
C ILE A 63 -8.07 1.08 -6.91
N ILE A 64 -6.90 0.45 -6.94
CA ILE A 64 -6.45 -0.44 -8.02
C ILE A 64 -6.33 -1.84 -7.43
N THR A 65 -6.92 -2.83 -8.10
CA THR A 65 -6.84 -4.25 -7.74
C THR A 65 -6.18 -5.01 -8.87
N ASP A 66 -5.25 -5.92 -8.57
CA ASP A 66 -4.44 -6.65 -9.56
C ASP A 66 -5.18 -7.76 -10.32
N TYR A 67 -6.52 -7.79 -10.31
CA TYR A 67 -7.29 -8.83 -11.00
C TYR A 67 -7.25 -8.66 -12.52
N ILE A 68 -6.40 -9.48 -13.16
CA ILE A 68 -6.06 -9.57 -14.58
C ILE A 68 -7.29 -9.74 -15.49
N GLU A 69 -8.41 -10.26 -14.99
CA GLU A 69 -9.54 -10.66 -15.84
C GLU A 69 -10.69 -9.64 -15.95
N LYS A 70 -10.65 -8.52 -15.21
CA LYS A 70 -11.69 -7.50 -15.35
C LYS A 70 -11.11 -6.10 -15.45
N PRO A 71 -11.25 -5.42 -16.61
CA PRO A 71 -10.80 -4.04 -16.75
C PRO A 71 -11.53 -3.16 -15.74
N PHE A 72 -10.75 -2.58 -14.82
CA PHE A 72 -10.96 -1.23 -14.28
C PHE A 72 -12.31 -0.91 -13.63
N TYR A 73 -12.90 -1.85 -12.87
CA TYR A 73 -13.86 -1.43 -11.85
C TYR A 73 -13.06 -0.81 -10.70
N ALA A 74 -12.90 0.52 -10.71
CA ALA A 74 -12.49 1.21 -9.50
C ALA A 74 -13.51 0.87 -8.42
N ARG A 75 -13.10 0.05 -7.47
CA ARG A 75 -13.92 -0.23 -6.30
C ARG A 75 -14.04 1.05 -5.51
N VAL A 76 -15.23 1.32 -5.01
CA VAL A 76 -15.42 2.37 -4.02
C VAL A 76 -15.00 1.79 -2.66
N LEU A 77 -14.49 2.62 -1.76
CA LEU A 77 -14.09 2.20 -0.42
C LEU A 77 -15.19 1.37 0.28
N ASP A 78 -16.46 1.73 0.10
CA ASP A 78 -17.60 1.03 0.67
C ASP A 78 -17.71 -0.45 0.25
N ASP A 79 -17.28 -0.79 -0.97
CA ASP A 79 -17.27 -2.17 -1.41
C ASP A 79 -16.21 -2.98 -0.66
N LEU A 80 -15.03 -2.38 -0.47
CA LEU A 80 -13.96 -2.99 0.33
C LEU A 80 -14.37 -3.13 1.80
N LEU A 81 -15.08 -2.15 2.35
CA LEU A 81 -15.56 -2.20 3.73
C LEU A 81 -16.55 -3.35 3.99
N ARG A 82 -17.24 -3.85 2.96
CA ARG A 82 -18.15 -5.00 3.04
C ARG A 82 -17.44 -6.35 2.90
N MET A 83 -16.17 -6.36 2.46
CA MET A 83 -15.40 -7.59 2.29
C MET A 83 -14.82 -8.08 3.62
N ASP A 84 -14.58 -9.39 3.72
CA ASP A 84 -13.84 -9.95 4.84
C ASP A 84 -12.39 -9.46 4.77
N ARG A 85 -12.00 -8.67 5.77
CA ARG A 85 -10.69 -8.02 5.86
C ARG A 85 -9.52 -8.99 5.82
N ARG A 86 -9.72 -10.26 6.18
CA ARG A 86 -8.67 -11.30 6.10
C ARG A 86 -8.19 -11.57 4.68
N PHE A 87 -9.03 -11.26 3.68
CA PHE A 87 -8.69 -11.39 2.27
C PHE A 87 -8.33 -10.06 1.62
N LEU A 88 -8.30 -8.95 2.37
CA LEU A 88 -7.86 -7.66 1.84
C LEU A 88 -6.42 -7.41 2.24
N ARG A 89 -5.60 -6.98 1.28
CA ARG A 89 -4.22 -6.60 1.56
C ARG A 89 -3.84 -5.36 0.80
N CYS A 90 -3.46 -4.31 1.52
CA CYS A 90 -2.85 -3.15 0.89
C CYS A 90 -1.40 -3.47 0.54
N THR A 91 -1.03 -3.32 -0.72
CA THR A 91 0.32 -3.57 -1.25
C THR A 91 1.09 -2.29 -1.52
N SER A 92 0.38 -1.20 -1.83
CA SER A 92 0.97 0.12 -1.97
C SER A 92 0.01 1.25 -1.58
N ILE A 93 0.57 2.29 -0.98
CA ILE A 93 -0.05 3.61 -0.79
C ILE A 93 0.86 4.60 -1.54
N SER A 94 0.36 5.17 -2.64
CA SER A 94 1.12 6.14 -3.44
C SER A 94 0.51 7.54 -3.32
N VAL A 95 1.34 8.54 -3.06
CA VAL A 95 1.02 9.97 -3.00
C VAL A 95 1.60 10.66 -4.23
N GLY A 96 0.87 11.60 -4.82
CA GLY A 96 1.45 12.50 -5.84
C GLY A 96 1.38 11.98 -7.28
N LEU A 97 0.72 10.86 -7.52
CA LEU A 97 0.49 10.37 -8.87
C LEU A 97 -0.64 11.18 -9.53
N VAL A 98 -0.39 11.68 -10.76
CA VAL A 98 -1.38 12.35 -11.60
C VAL A 98 -2.64 11.49 -11.71
N ARG A 99 -3.81 12.16 -11.77
CA ARG A 99 -5.08 11.49 -12.11
C ARG A 99 -4.89 10.68 -13.38
N SER A 100 -4.74 9.38 -13.23
CA SER A 100 -4.57 8.51 -14.38
C SER A 100 -5.92 8.43 -15.10
N PRO A 101 -5.99 8.74 -16.41
CA PRO A 101 -7.24 8.56 -17.15
C PRO A 101 -7.66 7.09 -17.24
N ARG A 102 -6.75 6.16 -16.90
CA ARG A 102 -6.99 4.72 -16.90
C ARG A 102 -7.75 4.23 -15.66
N TYR A 103 -7.73 4.99 -14.57
CA TYR A 103 -8.35 4.58 -13.31
C TYR A 103 -9.43 5.58 -12.92
N LYS A 104 -10.64 5.08 -12.63
CA LYS A 104 -11.69 5.94 -12.08
C LYS A 104 -11.25 6.46 -10.73
N SER A 105 -11.14 7.78 -10.64
CA SER A 105 -10.82 8.51 -9.43
C SER A 105 -12.09 8.90 -8.70
N ILE A 106 -12.00 8.98 -7.38
CA ILE A 106 -13.05 9.41 -6.48
C ILE A 106 -12.57 10.70 -5.83
N GLN A 107 -13.30 11.79 -6.06
CA GLN A 107 -13.08 13.03 -5.33
C GLN A 107 -13.66 12.90 -3.93
N CYS A 108 -12.95 13.45 -2.95
CA CYS A 108 -13.36 13.44 -1.55
C CYS A 108 -12.92 14.72 -0.87
N SER A 109 -13.34 14.93 0.38
CA SER A 109 -12.75 15.98 1.22
C SER A 109 -11.40 15.53 1.76
N LYS A 110 -10.60 16.50 2.25
CA LYS A 110 -9.36 16.25 2.97
C LYS A 110 -9.60 15.38 4.22
N GLU A 111 -10.67 15.68 4.96
CA GLU A 111 -11.07 14.98 6.19
C GLU A 111 -11.47 13.53 5.89
N GLU A 112 -12.14 13.27 4.77
CA GLU A 112 -12.44 11.91 4.34
C GLU A 112 -11.16 11.14 3.98
N LEU A 113 -10.24 11.79 3.25
CA LEU A 113 -8.99 11.16 2.83
C LEU A 113 -8.12 10.74 4.03
N PHE A 114 -7.83 11.69 4.92
CA PHE A 114 -6.97 11.48 6.08
C PHE A 114 -7.68 10.81 7.26
N GLY A 115 -8.98 11.02 7.43
CA GLY A 115 -9.77 10.46 8.53
C GLY A 115 -10.32 9.06 8.26
N ARG A 116 -10.46 8.66 6.99
CA ARG A 116 -11.14 7.41 6.63
C ARG A 116 -10.37 6.56 5.61
N VAL A 117 -10.00 7.14 4.46
CA VAL A 117 -9.42 6.38 3.34
C VAL A 117 -8.03 5.85 3.69
N ILE A 118 -7.08 6.74 4.01
CA ILE A 118 -5.71 6.35 4.33
C ILE A 118 -5.65 5.43 5.56
N PRO A 119 -6.33 5.73 6.69
CA PRO A 119 -6.36 4.83 7.85
C PRO A 119 -6.83 3.42 7.51
N PHE A 120 -7.85 3.27 6.66
CA PHE A 120 -8.32 1.95 6.25
C PHE A 120 -7.22 1.15 5.56
N PHE A 121 -6.50 1.74 4.61
CA PHE A 121 -5.42 1.05 3.90
C PHE A 121 -4.20 0.79 4.78
N ILE A 122 -3.88 1.69 5.69
CA ILE A 122 -2.84 1.46 6.70
C ILE A 122 -3.19 0.24 7.57
N GLN A 123 -4.45 0.08 7.98
CA GLN A 123 -4.87 -1.09 8.76
C GLN A 123 -4.76 -2.40 7.98
N GLN A 124 -4.91 -2.35 6.64
CA GLN A 124 -4.71 -3.51 5.76
C GLN A 124 -3.26 -3.65 5.26
N SER A 125 -2.34 -2.83 5.77
CA SER A 125 -0.94 -2.83 5.37
C SER A 125 -0.12 -3.87 6.14
N THR A 126 0.98 -4.28 5.53
CA THR A 126 1.93 -5.26 6.04
C THR A 126 3.35 -4.68 6.01
N PRO A 127 4.34 -5.35 6.61
CA PRO A 127 5.76 -5.03 6.42
C PRO A 127 6.21 -4.89 4.96
N ASN A 128 5.53 -5.55 4.03
CA ASN A 128 5.86 -5.51 2.61
C ASN A 128 5.07 -4.45 1.81
N THR A 129 4.16 -3.72 2.46
CA THR A 129 3.43 -2.64 1.80
C THR A 129 4.36 -1.46 1.57
N TYR A 130 4.28 -0.89 0.37
CA TYR A 130 5.06 0.27 -0.02
C TYR A 130 4.33 1.56 0.37
N LEU A 131 5.06 2.49 0.97
CA LEU A 131 4.70 3.90 0.92
C LEU A 131 5.53 4.54 -0.19
N ASP A 132 4.85 5.17 -1.13
CA ASP A 132 5.45 5.81 -2.29
C ASP A 132 5.02 7.28 -2.30
N ILE A 133 5.95 8.19 -2.05
CA ILE A 133 5.73 9.63 -2.07
C ILE A 133 6.66 10.19 -3.14
N THR A 134 6.22 10.10 -4.39
CA THR A 134 7.04 10.48 -5.55
C THR A 134 6.45 11.61 -6.37
N TYR A 135 7.36 12.36 -7.01
CA TYR A 135 7.03 13.40 -7.96
C TYR A 135 6.73 12.80 -9.35
N ILE A 136 5.72 13.33 -10.02
CA ILE A 136 5.59 13.20 -11.47
C ILE A 136 5.69 14.60 -12.07
N GLU A 137 6.51 14.72 -13.13
CA GLU A 137 7.13 15.91 -13.72
C GLU A 137 6.27 17.18 -13.97
N TYR A 138 4.96 17.20 -13.68
CA TYR A 138 4.05 18.24 -14.16
C TYR A 138 3.15 18.91 -13.11
N HIS A 139 3.25 18.58 -11.81
CA HIS A 139 2.42 19.23 -10.80
C HIS A 139 3.21 19.55 -9.53
N PRO A 140 3.40 20.84 -9.17
CA PRO A 140 3.98 21.18 -7.89
C PRO A 140 3.05 20.66 -6.79
N LEU A 141 3.53 19.72 -5.99
CA LEU A 141 2.84 19.26 -4.78
C LEU A 141 2.97 20.35 -3.71
N GLY A 142 2.15 21.40 -3.79
CA GLY A 142 2.05 22.39 -2.71
C GLY A 142 1.68 21.76 -1.36
N ASP A 143 1.09 20.56 -1.38
CA ASP A 143 0.53 19.87 -0.22
C ASP A 143 1.28 18.58 0.13
N VAL A 144 2.49 18.36 -0.43
CA VAL A 144 3.33 17.19 -0.04
C VAL A 144 3.63 17.21 1.45
N GLN A 145 3.83 18.40 2.01
CA GLN A 145 4.09 18.59 3.43
C GLN A 145 2.98 17.99 4.29
N GLU A 146 1.72 18.15 3.89
CA GLU A 146 0.59 17.60 4.65
C GLU A 146 0.61 16.07 4.68
N PHE A 147 1.00 15.44 3.58
CA PHE A 147 1.18 13.98 3.55
C PHE A 147 2.37 13.54 4.40
N LEU A 148 3.53 14.21 4.27
CA LEU A 148 4.72 13.91 5.07
C LEU A 148 4.40 14.02 6.57
N ASP A 149 3.78 15.13 7.00
CA ASP A 149 3.35 15.35 8.38
C ASP A 149 2.37 14.27 8.84
N TYR A 150 1.38 13.91 8.01
CA TYR A 150 0.43 12.86 8.34
C TYR A 150 1.12 11.52 8.57
N PHE A 151 1.96 11.06 7.63
CA PHE A 151 2.69 9.79 7.79
C PHE A 151 3.76 9.85 8.89
N GLN A 152 4.29 11.03 9.21
CA GLN A 152 5.19 11.23 10.34
C GLN A 152 4.45 11.25 11.69
N SER A 153 3.19 11.67 11.74
CA SER A 153 2.37 11.61 12.95
C SER A 153 1.85 10.20 13.25
N TYR A 154 1.68 9.37 12.21
CA TYR A 154 1.09 8.05 12.34
C TYR A 154 2.10 7.01 12.89
N ASN A 155 2.27 6.97 14.20
CA ASN A 155 3.25 6.12 14.90
C ASN A 155 2.93 4.60 14.96
N GLY A 156 1.94 4.13 14.21
CA GLY A 156 1.41 2.76 14.33
C GLY A 156 1.47 1.88 13.08
N PHE A 157 2.00 2.36 11.95
CA PHE A 157 1.97 1.58 10.72
C PHE A 157 3.15 0.61 10.59
N ARG A 158 2.89 -0.54 9.95
CA ARG A 158 3.88 -1.61 9.75
C ARG A 158 4.72 -1.41 8.48
N LEU A 159 4.61 -0.29 7.79
CA LEU A 159 5.30 -0.01 6.54
C LEU A 159 6.81 0.00 6.75
N ARG A 160 7.52 -0.87 6.04
CA ARG A 160 8.99 -0.95 6.08
C ARG A 160 9.60 -0.76 4.70
N ARG A 161 8.81 -0.32 3.73
CA ARG A 161 9.25 -0.04 2.37
C ARG A 161 8.85 1.37 2.02
N LEU A 162 9.83 2.20 1.73
CA LEU A 162 9.64 3.61 1.40
C LEU A 162 10.26 3.89 0.04
N GLU A 163 9.49 4.56 -0.80
CA GLU A 163 9.95 5.24 -2.01
C GLU A 163 9.64 6.73 -1.85
N LEU A 164 10.65 7.59 -2.02
CA LEU A 164 10.55 9.01 -1.67
C LEU A 164 11.33 9.87 -2.68
N SER A 165 10.67 10.87 -3.25
CA SER A 165 11.33 11.96 -4.00
C SER A 165 11.86 13.04 -3.04
N TYR A 166 12.80 13.84 -3.52
CA TYR A 166 13.36 14.95 -2.79
C TYR A 166 12.50 16.21 -2.98
N PHE A 167 11.90 16.68 -1.88
CA PHE A 167 11.06 17.88 -1.83
C PHE A 167 11.75 19.05 -1.10
N GLY A 168 13.04 18.91 -0.78
CA GLY A 168 13.76 19.86 0.06
C GLY A 168 14.02 19.30 1.47
N GLN A 169 14.14 20.21 2.43
CA GLN A 169 14.43 19.89 3.84
C GLN A 169 13.34 19.00 4.46
N GLU A 170 12.11 19.14 3.97
CA GLU A 170 10.93 18.38 4.37
C GLU A 170 11.13 16.87 4.13
N SER A 171 11.71 16.48 2.99
CA SER A 171 12.04 15.08 2.70
C SER A 171 13.16 14.56 3.60
N ASP A 172 14.17 15.38 3.89
CA ASP A 172 15.27 15.03 4.78
C ASP A 172 14.77 14.78 6.20
N ASP A 173 13.96 15.69 6.72
CA ASP A 173 13.39 15.60 8.07
C ASP A 173 12.46 14.40 8.20
N PHE A 174 11.61 14.17 7.19
CA PHE A 174 10.73 13.02 7.12
C PHE A 174 11.52 11.71 7.08
N LEU A 175 12.53 11.60 6.21
CA LEU A 175 13.36 10.40 6.09
C LEU A 175 14.17 10.15 7.38
N ALA A 176 14.75 11.19 7.97
CA ALA A 176 15.48 11.09 9.22
C ALA A 176 14.56 10.62 10.36
N ALA A 177 13.35 11.18 10.47
CA ALA A 177 12.35 10.73 11.42
C ALA A 177 11.92 9.28 11.16
N TRP A 178 11.73 8.92 9.90
CA TRP A 178 11.37 7.56 9.48
C TRP A 178 12.43 6.53 9.88
N LEU A 179 13.72 6.84 9.66
CA LEU A 179 14.85 5.98 10.01
C LEU A 179 15.11 5.90 11.52
N LYS A 180 14.79 6.96 12.27
CA LYS A 180 14.89 6.98 13.74
C LYS A 180 13.81 6.15 14.43
N ARG A 181 12.68 5.91 13.77
CA ARG A 181 11.68 4.96 14.28
C ARG A 181 12.35 3.59 14.36
N ASP A 182 12.02 2.81 15.38
CA ASP A 182 12.51 1.44 15.63
C ASP A 182 11.98 0.41 14.59
N CYS A 183 11.91 0.84 13.34
CA CYS A 183 11.40 0.15 12.19
C CYS A 183 12.60 -0.33 11.40
N SER A 184 12.85 -1.65 11.40
CA SER A 184 13.82 -2.26 10.50
C SER A 184 13.38 -2.01 9.05
N LEU A 185 13.89 -0.95 8.41
CA LEU A 185 13.57 -0.63 7.02
C LEU A 185 13.97 -1.82 6.15
N LEU A 186 13.00 -2.39 5.43
CA LEU A 186 13.23 -3.50 4.52
C LEU A 186 13.70 -3.03 3.15
N LYS A 187 13.23 -1.85 2.72
CA LYS A 187 13.62 -1.26 1.43
C LYS A 187 13.48 0.26 1.46
N LEU A 188 14.52 0.94 0.99
CA LEU A 188 14.49 2.36 0.67
C LEU A 188 14.73 2.51 -0.84
N LYS A 189 13.94 3.33 -1.51
CA LYS A 189 14.22 3.80 -2.86
C LYS A 189 14.14 5.32 -2.86
N LEU A 190 15.26 5.95 -3.16
CA LEU A 190 15.36 7.38 -3.39
C LEU A 190 15.53 7.56 -4.90
N ASP A 191 14.81 8.49 -5.49
CA ASP A 191 14.92 8.76 -6.93
C ASP A 191 16.08 9.73 -7.25
N GLU A 192 16.21 10.09 -8.53
CA GLU A 192 17.28 10.95 -9.03
C GLU A 192 17.15 12.43 -8.63
N SER A 193 16.05 12.81 -7.97
CA SER A 193 15.87 14.19 -7.49
C SER A 193 16.71 14.46 -6.22
N TRP A 194 17.23 13.42 -5.56
CA TRP A 194 18.05 13.56 -4.37
C TRP A 194 19.45 14.14 -4.68
N PRO A 195 19.95 15.11 -3.89
CA PRO A 195 21.19 15.85 -4.17
C PRO A 195 22.46 15.01 -4.40
N GLU A 196 22.53 13.81 -3.83
CA GLU A 196 23.69 12.91 -3.91
C GLU A 196 23.45 11.68 -4.80
N SER A 197 22.27 11.55 -5.42
CA SER A 197 21.93 10.39 -6.26
C SER A 197 22.81 10.27 -7.52
N LYS A 198 23.32 11.39 -8.03
CA LYS A 198 24.17 11.47 -9.22
C LYS A 198 25.68 11.40 -8.95
N ARG A 199 26.10 11.34 -7.69
CA ARG A 199 27.53 11.27 -7.34
C ARG A 199 28.11 9.85 -7.32
N VAL A 200 27.29 8.85 -7.67
CA VAL A 200 27.69 7.45 -7.79
C VAL A 200 27.57 6.98 -9.25
N GLU A 201 28.21 7.71 -10.16
CA GLU A 201 28.58 7.18 -11.47
C GLU A 201 30.11 7.18 -11.51
N LEU A 202 30.70 5.98 -11.33
CA LEU A 202 32.12 5.69 -11.59
C LEU A 202 32.28 5.19 -13.03
#